data_AF-A0A6M3L1R4-F1
#
_entry.id   AF-A0A6M3L1R4-F1
#
_cell.length_a   1.000
_cell.length_b   1.000
_cell.length_c   1.000
_cell.angle_alpha   90.00
_cell.angle_beta   90.00
_cell.angle_gamma   90.00
#
_symmetry.space_group_name_H-M   'P 1'
#
loop_
_entity.id
_entity.type
_entity.pdbx_description
1 polymer ?
#
loop_
_entity_poly.entity_id
_entity_poly.type
_entity_poly.pdbx_seq_one_letter_code
_entity_poly.pdbx_strand_id
1 'polypeptide(L)'
;MNTEAVVYIARKLKWTRAEIGQLSPSQFNELLGELYFQESVDEWRKMHTVATILSAIYNTIPRKKGSQPIKAKDFLNSEMPERHPKQGKTVDQMAEDKGIILPKER
;
A
#
# COMPACT_ATOMS: atom_id res chain seq x y z
N MET A 1 -6.11 -15.69 19.03
CA MET A 1 -5.81 -14.25 18.84
C MET A 1 -4.31 -14.10 18.71
N ASN A 2 -3.81 -13.51 17.63
CA ASN A 2 -2.37 -13.33 17.45
C ASN A 2 -1.86 -12.25 18.43
N THR A 3 -1.00 -12.61 19.38
CA THR A 3 -0.54 -11.74 20.47
C THR A 3 0.14 -10.47 19.96
N GLU A 4 0.78 -10.56 18.80
CA GLU A 4 1.45 -9.44 18.14
C GLU A 4 0.47 -8.34 17.71
N ALA A 5 -0.68 -8.71 17.15
CA ALA A 5 -1.70 -7.76 16.71
C ALA A 5 -2.30 -6.97 17.89
N VAL A 6 -2.50 -7.63 19.04
CA VAL A 6 -2.99 -6.98 20.26
C VAL A 6 -1.98 -5.97 20.78
N VAL A 7 -0.70 -6.34 20.82
CA VAL A 7 0.39 -5.45 21.25
C VAL A 7 0.53 -4.27 20.29
N TYR A 8 0.39 -4.52 18.98
CA TYR A 8 0.41 -3.49 17.96
C TYR A 8 -0.68 -2.44 18.17
N ILE A 9 -1.95 -2.86 18.29
CA ILE A 9 -3.09 -1.96 18.55
C ILE A 9 -2.88 -1.18 19.86
N ALA A 10 -2.47 -1.86 20.93
CA ALA A 10 -2.19 -1.22 22.22
C ALA A 10 -1.14 -0.10 22.09
N ARG A 11 -0.07 -0.32 21.32
CA ARG A 11 0.99 0.68 21.12
C ARG A 11 0.54 1.87 20.27
N LYS A 12 -0.23 1.60 19.22
CA LYS A 12 -0.71 2.60 18.26
C LYS A 12 -1.79 3.49 18.85
N LEU A 13 -2.79 2.89 19.50
CA LEU A 13 -3.94 3.61 20.04
C LEU A 13 -3.78 3.99 21.52
N LYS A 14 -2.71 3.54 22.18
CA LYS A 14 -2.48 3.69 23.63
C LYS A 14 -3.56 3.03 24.49
N TRP A 15 -4.17 1.98 23.97
CA TRP A 15 -5.20 1.21 24.67
C TRP A 15 -4.58 0.09 25.52
N THR A 16 -5.28 -0.25 26.59
CA THR A 16 -5.00 -1.40 27.44
C THR A 16 -5.53 -2.69 26.83
N ARG A 17 -5.05 -3.83 27.32
CA ARG A 17 -5.57 -5.14 26.92
C ARG A 17 -7.05 -5.31 27.25
N ALA A 18 -7.52 -4.70 28.34
CA ALA A 18 -8.91 -4.79 28.76
C ALA A 18 -9.84 -4.07 27.76
N GLU A 19 -9.45 -2.88 27.30
CA GLU A 19 -10.20 -2.13 26.29
C GLU A 19 -10.23 -2.87 24.95
N ILE A 20 -9.10 -3.46 24.53
CA ILE A 20 -9.05 -4.27 23.31
C ILE A 20 -9.92 -5.53 23.45
N GLY A 21 -9.98 -6.12 24.65
CA GLY A 21 -10.79 -7.30 24.93
C GLY A 21 -12.31 -7.06 24.87
N GLN A 22 -12.76 -5.81 24.84
CA GLN A 22 -14.17 -5.46 24.64
C GLN A 22 -14.59 -5.53 23.16
N LEU A 23 -13.64 -5.61 22.23
CA LEU A 23 -13.92 -5.70 20.81
C LEU A 23 -14.37 -7.11 20.42
N SER A 24 -15.40 -7.20 19.58
CA SER A 24 -15.68 -8.45 18.87
C SER A 24 -14.53 -8.78 17.89
N PRO A 25 -14.36 -10.06 17.52
CA PRO A 25 -13.33 -10.44 16.54
C PRO A 25 -13.44 -9.68 15.21
N SER A 26 -14.66 -9.35 14.77
CA SER A 26 -14.88 -8.57 13.54
C SER A 26 -14.36 -7.14 13.69
N GLN A 27 -14.74 -6.46 14.77
CA GLN A 27 -14.28 -5.09 15.05
C GLN A 27 -12.77 -5.03 15.24
N PHE A 28 -12.19 -6.04 15.88
CA PHE A 28 -10.74 -6.15 16.04
C PHE A 28 -10.03 -6.22 14.68
N ASN A 29 -10.51 -7.08 13.77
CA ASN A 29 -9.92 -7.24 12.45
C ASN A 29 -10.10 -5.99 11.57
N GLU A 30 -11.27 -5.34 11.64
CA GLU A 30 -11.52 -4.10 10.93
C GLU A 30 -10.59 -2.97 11.41
N LEU A 31 -10.45 -2.81 12.72
CA LEU A 31 -9.56 -1.84 13.33
C LEU A 31 -8.09 -2.10 12.96
N LEU A 32 -7.68 -3.37 13.00
CA LEU A 32 -6.33 -3.76 12.62
C LEU A 32 -6.06 -3.46 11.14
N GLY A 33 -7.01 -3.78 10.25
CA GLY A 33 -6.91 -3.49 8.83
C GLY A 33 -6.83 -1.99 8.54
N GLU A 34 -7.63 -1.19 9.24
CA GLU A 34 -7.59 0.27 9.11
C GLU A 34 -6.24 0.84 9.56
N LEU A 35 -5.67 0.37 10.67
CA LEU A 35 -4.36 0.82 11.12
C LEU A 35 -3.25 0.49 10.10
N TYR A 36 -3.25 -0.71 9.53
CA TYR A 36 -2.28 -1.07 8.49
C TYR A 36 -2.47 -0.26 7.21
N PHE A 37 -3.72 0.01 6.83
CA PHE A 37 -4.01 0.86 5.68
C PHE A 37 -3.49 2.28 5.89
N GLN A 38 -3.73 2.88 7.05
CA GLN A 38 -3.23 4.21 7.40
C GLN A 38 -1.71 4.29 7.35
N GLU A 39 -1.00 3.30 7.92
CA GLU A 39 0.46 3.24 7.83
C GLU A 39 0.97 3.16 6.40
N SER A 40 0.35 2.32 5.58
CA SER A 40 0.71 2.16 4.17
C SER A 40 0.53 3.47 3.40
N VAL A 41 -0.57 4.20 3.66
CA VAL A 41 -0.84 5.51 3.07
C VAL A 41 0.19 6.54 3.54
N ASP A 42 0.55 6.56 4.81
CA ASP A 42 1.53 7.50 5.36
C ASP A 42 2.94 7.23 4.81
N GLU A 43 3.32 5.97 4.66
CA GLU A 43 4.57 5.59 4.00
C GLU A 43 4.58 6.01 2.54
N TRP A 44 3.50 5.73 1.80
CA TRP A 44 3.36 6.16 0.42
C TRP A 44 3.45 7.68 0.28
N ARG A 45 2.81 8.44 1.19
CA ARG A 45 2.88 9.92 1.20
C ARG A 45 4.30 10.42 1.39
N LYS A 46 5.06 9.84 2.33
CA LYS A 46 6.47 10.21 2.54
C LYS A 46 7.29 9.97 1.28
N MET A 47 7.12 8.80 0.65
CA MET A 47 7.80 8.47 -0.60
C MET A 47 7.39 9.40 -1.74
N HIS A 48 6.11 9.72 -1.86
CA HIS A 48 5.58 10.64 -2.87
C HIS A 48 6.12 12.06 -2.69
N THR A 49 6.27 12.55 -1.46
CA THR A 49 6.91 13.84 -1.17
C THR A 49 8.35 13.85 -1.67
N VAL A 50 9.15 12.82 -1.36
CA VAL A 50 10.53 12.70 -1.84
C VAL A 50 10.58 12.66 -3.37
N ALA A 51 9.72 11.84 -3.99
CA ALA A 51 9.60 11.73 -5.43
C ALA A 51 9.21 13.06 -6.11
N THR A 52 8.38 13.86 -5.45
CA THR A 52 7.99 15.20 -5.93
C THR A 52 9.17 16.15 -5.93
N ILE A 53 9.96 16.15 -4.86
CA ILE A 53 11.19 16.96 -4.76
C ILE A 53 12.20 16.53 -5.84
N LEU A 54 12.40 15.22 -6.01
CA LEU A 54 13.31 14.68 -7.04
C LEU A 54 12.85 15.07 -8.45
N SER A 55 11.56 14.96 -8.74
CA SER A 55 10.97 15.42 -10.00
C SER A 55 11.20 16.91 -10.22
N ALA A 56 11.01 17.75 -9.20
CA ALA A 56 11.27 19.19 -9.30
C ALA A 56 12.76 19.47 -9.61
N ILE A 57 13.68 18.90 -8.82
CA ILE A 57 15.13 19.04 -9.04
C ILE A 57 15.50 18.61 -10.47
N TYR A 58 15.05 17.43 -10.87
CA TYR A 58 15.36 16.87 -12.18
C TYR A 58 14.90 17.75 -13.34
N ASN A 59 13.72 18.38 -13.21
CA ASN A 59 13.17 19.25 -14.24
C ASN A 59 13.76 20.66 -14.24
N THR A 60 14.50 21.08 -13.19
CA THR A 60 15.18 22.39 -13.15
C THR A 60 16.56 22.39 -13.84
N ILE A 61 17.17 21.23 -14.05
CA ILE A 61 18.47 21.12 -14.72
C ILE A 61 18.27 21.34 -16.23
N PRO A 62 19.08 22.16 -16.92
CA PRO A 62 18.96 22.37 -18.37
C PRO A 62 19.09 21.04 -19.13
N ARG A 63 18.10 20.70 -19.95
CA ARG A 63 18.05 19.41 -20.68
C ARG A 63 18.11 19.62 -22.20
N LYS A 64 18.44 18.54 -22.91
CA LYS A 64 18.41 18.52 -24.37
C LYS A 64 17.01 18.89 -24.87
N LYS A 65 16.95 19.74 -25.90
CA LYS A 65 15.70 20.19 -26.54
C LYS A 65 14.83 18.97 -26.89
N GLY A 66 13.60 18.91 -26.37
CA GLY A 66 12.65 17.81 -26.58
C GLY A 66 12.60 16.74 -25.47
N SER A 67 13.40 16.85 -24.41
CA SER A 67 13.31 15.94 -23.26
C SER A 67 11.98 16.11 -22.52
N GLN A 68 11.25 15.01 -22.32
CA GLN A 68 9.99 15.00 -21.56
C GLN A 68 10.24 15.28 -20.07
N PRO A 69 9.35 16.04 -19.40
CA PRO A 69 9.42 16.25 -17.97
C PRO A 69 9.13 14.94 -17.23
N ILE A 70 9.90 14.68 -16.16
CA ILE A 70 9.69 13.49 -15.31
C ILE A 70 8.73 13.86 -14.19
N LYS A 71 7.71 13.03 -13.95
CA LYS A 71 6.71 13.21 -12.89
C LYS A 71 7.13 12.46 -11.62
N ALA A 72 6.58 12.85 -10.47
CA ALA A 72 6.85 12.18 -9.19
C ALA A 72 6.57 10.67 -9.24
N LYS A 73 5.47 10.27 -9.88
CA LYS A 73 5.11 8.85 -10.03
C LYS A 73 6.17 8.00 -10.75
N ASP A 74 7.03 8.61 -11.56
CA ASP A 74 8.08 7.90 -12.30
C ASP A 74 9.25 7.51 -11.38
N PHE A 75 9.31 8.07 -10.16
CA PHE A 75 10.25 7.69 -9.10
C PHE A 75 9.64 6.72 -8.06
N LEU A 76 8.36 6.38 -8.21
CA LEU A 76 7.67 5.48 -7.29
C LEU A 76 7.52 4.10 -7.93
N ASN A 77 7.86 3.06 -7.17
CA ASN A 77 7.67 1.67 -7.59
C ASN A 77 6.30 1.09 -7.18
N SER A 78 5.46 1.90 -6.52
CA SER A 78 4.19 1.48 -5.94
C SER A 78 3.11 2.54 -6.15
N GLU A 79 1.91 2.08 -6.50
CA GLU A 79 0.72 2.94 -6.57
C GLU A 79 0.20 3.31 -5.17
N MET A 80 -0.69 4.29 -5.11
CA MET A 80 -1.32 4.69 -3.86
C MET A 80 -2.12 3.49 -3.29
N PRO A 81 -1.93 3.13 -2.01
CA PRO A 81 -2.69 2.04 -1.40
C PRO A 81 -4.21 2.26 -1.51
N GLU A 82 -4.95 1.21 -1.87
CA GLU A 82 -6.41 1.22 -1.93
C GLU A 82 -7.03 0.60 -0.66
N ARG A 83 -8.08 1.22 -0.11
CA ARG A 83 -8.75 0.79 1.14
C ARG A 83 -9.47 -0.56 1.01
N HIS A 84 -9.94 -0.83 -0.20
CA HIS A 84 -10.43 -2.12 -0.63
C HIS A 84 -9.68 -2.43 -1.91
N PRO A 85 -8.53 -3.13 -1.84
CA PRO A 85 -7.83 -3.50 -3.06
C PRO A 85 -8.84 -4.26 -3.90
N LYS A 86 -9.06 -3.79 -5.14
CA LYS A 86 -9.79 -4.61 -6.12
C LYS A 86 -9.11 -5.97 -6.09
N GLN A 87 -9.90 -7.05 -6.05
CA GLN A 87 -9.35 -8.40 -6.15
C GLN A 87 -8.34 -8.38 -7.29
N GLY A 88 -7.06 -8.56 -6.94
CA GLY A 88 -6.01 -8.63 -7.93
C GLY A 88 -6.40 -9.69 -8.94
N LYS A 89 -6.01 -9.51 -10.20
CA LYS A 89 -6.26 -10.52 -11.21
C LYS A 89 -5.81 -11.87 -10.65
N THR A 90 -6.68 -12.88 -10.67
CA THR A 90 -6.29 -14.22 -10.24
C THR A 90 -5.12 -14.69 -11.10
N VAL A 91 -4.35 -15.68 -10.63
CA VAL A 91 -3.23 -16.25 -11.42
C VAL A 91 -3.73 -16.69 -12.80
N ASP A 92 -4.95 -17.22 -12.87
CA ASP A 92 -5.64 -17.57 -14.12
C ASP A 92 -5.86 -16.36 -15.02
N GLN A 93 -6.39 -15.24 -14.47
CA GLN A 93 -6.63 -14.01 -15.24
C GLN A 93 -5.31 -13.37 -15.71
N MET A 94 -4.24 -13.44 -14.91
CA MET A 94 -2.92 -12.95 -15.32
C MET A 94 -2.29 -13.80 -16.42
N ALA A 95 -2.53 -15.11 -16.40
CA ALA A 95 -2.06 -16.03 -17.42
C ALA A 95 -2.83 -15.84 -18.73
N GLU A 96 -4.15 -15.67 -18.67
CA GLU A 96 -5.01 -15.40 -19.83
C GLU A 96 -4.60 -14.10 -20.54
N ASP A 97 -4.37 -13.01 -19.80
CA ASP A 97 -3.89 -11.74 -20.35
C ASP A 97 -2.54 -11.85 -21.07
N LYS A 98 -1.71 -12.81 -20.67
CA LYS A 98 -0.39 -13.09 -21.26
C LYS A 98 -0.42 -14.22 -22.30
N GLY A 99 -1.59 -14.78 -22.61
CA GLY A 99 -1.74 -15.90 -23.53
C GLY A 99 -1.13 -17.21 -23.02
N ILE A 100 -0.95 -17.35 -21.71
CA ILE A 100 -0.39 -18.54 -21.06
C ILE A 100 -1.55 -19.48 -20.70
N ILE A 101 -1.53 -20.71 -21.20
CA ILE A 101 -2.50 -21.75 -20.84
C ILE A 101 -1.99 -22.42 -19.56
N LEU A 102 -2.64 -22.16 -18.42
CA LEU A 102 -2.35 -22.85 -17.18
C LEU A 102 -2.98 -24.26 -17.18
N PRO A 103 -2.28 -25.28 -16.66
CA PRO A 103 -2.86 -26.60 -16.48
C PRO A 103 -3.97 -26.52 -15.41
N LYS A 104 -5.20 -26.91 -15.76
CA LYS A 104 -6.29 -27.02 -14.79
C LYS A 104 -6.01 -28.19 -13.84
N GLU A 105 -5.95 -27.92 -12.55
CA GLU A 105 -5.92 -28.99 -11.54
C GLU A 105 -7.18 -29.85 -11.67
N ARG A 106 -7.01 -31.19 -11.62
CA ARG A 106 -8.08 -32.18 -11.70
C ARG A 106 -8.87 -32.27 -10.40
#